data_AF-A0A438IXE2-F1
#
_entry.id   AF-A0A438IXE2-F1
#
_cell.length_a   1.000
_cell.length_b   1.000
_cell.length_c   1.000
_cell.angle_alpha   90.00
_cell.angle_beta   90.00
_cell.angle_gamma   90.00
#
_symmetry.space_group_name_H-M   'P 1'
#
loop_
_entity.id
_entity.type
_entity.pdbx_description
1 polymer ?
#
loop_
_entity_poly.entity_id
_entity_poly.type
_entity_poly.pdbx_seq_one_letter_code
_entity_poly.pdbx_strand_id
1 'polypeptide(L)'
;MYNVYSQVKTTKELWETLEKKYKTENASMKKFIVGRFLDYKMVDSKTVISQVQELQIILHELHAEKMELSESFQVAAIVEKLPPSWKDFKNYLKHKRKKMGLEDLIVRLKIEEDIRVF
;
A
#
# COMPACT_ATOMS: atom_id res chain seq x y z
N MET A 1 -53.06 -29.26 6.69
CA MET A 1 -51.83 -29.01 7.47
C MET A 1 -50.79 -28.48 6.51
N TYR A 2 -50.54 -27.16 6.51
CA TYR A 2 -49.72 -26.52 5.48
C TYR A 2 -48.23 -26.63 5.79
N ASN A 3 -47.55 -27.24 4.81
CA ASN A 3 -46.13 -27.31 4.50
C ASN A 3 -45.21 -26.42 5.35
N VAL A 4 -44.51 -27.07 6.29
CA VAL A 4 -43.47 -26.49 7.12
C VAL A 4 -42.17 -26.42 6.33
N TYR A 5 -41.67 -25.19 6.12
CA TYR A 5 -40.24 -24.85 6.09
C TYR A 5 -39.30 -25.77 5.26
N SER A 6 -39.24 -25.61 3.94
CA SER A 6 -38.06 -26.04 3.16
C SER A 6 -37.18 -24.87 2.68
N GLN A 7 -37.62 -23.62 2.84
CA GLN A 7 -36.92 -22.45 2.31
C GLN A 7 -35.69 -22.01 3.13
N VAL A 8 -35.59 -22.44 4.40
CA VAL A 8 -34.55 -21.97 5.33
C VAL A 8 -33.23 -22.73 5.19
N LYS A 9 -33.25 -24.02 4.79
CA LYS A 9 -32.00 -24.76 4.51
C LYS A 9 -31.28 -24.17 3.30
N THR A 10 -31.98 -23.96 2.19
CA THR A 10 -31.37 -23.53 0.93
C THR A 10 -30.91 -22.07 0.96
N THR A 11 -31.72 -21.13 1.48
CA THR A 11 -31.35 -19.71 1.49
C THR A 11 -30.21 -19.41 2.47
N LYS A 12 -30.21 -20.05 3.64
CA LYS A 12 -29.13 -19.88 4.63
C LYS A 12 -27.81 -20.48 4.13
N GLU A 13 -27.84 -21.68 3.56
CA GLU A 13 -26.65 -22.31 2.97
C GLU A 13 -26.13 -21.55 1.75
N LEU A 14 -27.01 -21.00 0.90
CA LEU A 14 -26.64 -20.11 -0.20
C LEU A 14 -25.97 -18.84 0.32
N TRP A 15 -26.52 -18.23 1.36
CA TRP A 15 -25.95 -17.03 1.99
C TRP A 15 -24.57 -17.31 2.61
N GLU A 16 -24.42 -18.40 3.36
CA GLU A 16 -23.14 -18.82 3.95
C GLU A 16 -22.09 -19.14 2.87
N THR A 17 -22.50 -19.79 1.77
CA THR A 17 -21.61 -20.10 0.64
C THR A 17 -21.15 -18.83 -0.08
N LEU A 18 -22.07 -17.88 -0.30
CA LEU A 18 -21.77 -16.59 -0.91
C LEU A 18 -20.83 -15.77 -0.01
N GLU A 19 -21.13 -15.70 1.28
CA GLU A 19 -20.33 -15.00 2.27
C GLU A 19 -18.92 -15.60 2.36
N LYS A 20 -18.80 -16.94 2.33
CA LYS A 20 -17.52 -17.65 2.32
C LYS A 20 -16.71 -17.38 1.05
N LYS A 21 -17.35 -17.39 -0.13
CA LYS A 21 -16.69 -17.06 -1.41
C LYS A 21 -16.18 -15.61 -1.40
N TYR A 22 -17.03 -14.67 -0.98
CA TYR A 22 -16.66 -13.26 -0.92
C TYR A 22 -15.53 -13.01 0.11
N LYS A 23 -15.60 -13.61 1.30
CA LYS A 23 -14.52 -13.55 2.30
C LYS A 23 -13.19 -14.10 1.77
N THR A 24 -13.24 -15.17 0.98
CA THR A 24 -12.04 -15.82 0.40
C THR A 24 -11.43 -14.97 -0.72
N GLU A 25 -12.26 -14.44 -1.62
CA GLU A 25 -11.83 -13.53 -2.69
C GLU A 25 -11.24 -12.25 -2.11
N ASN A 26 -11.91 -11.66 -1.12
CA ASN A 26 -11.42 -10.49 -0.40
C ASN A 26 -10.08 -10.77 0.30
N ALA A 27 -9.93 -11.92 0.99
CA ALA A 27 -8.66 -12.32 1.58
C ALA A 27 -7.56 -12.51 0.52
N SER A 28 -7.91 -13.00 -0.67
CA SER A 28 -6.98 -13.17 -1.79
C SER A 28 -6.53 -11.83 -2.35
N MET A 29 -7.45 -10.87 -2.50
CA MET A 29 -7.17 -9.49 -2.93
C MET A 29 -6.25 -8.77 -1.93
N LYS A 30 -6.56 -8.85 -0.64
CA LYS A 30 -5.73 -8.28 0.42
C LYS A 30 -4.31 -8.81 0.39
N LYS A 31 -4.16 -10.13 0.28
CA LYS A 31 -2.84 -10.79 0.18
C LYS A 31 -2.07 -10.31 -1.05
N PHE A 32 -2.76 -10.14 -2.18
CA PHE A 32 -2.15 -9.66 -3.42
C PHE A 32 -1.62 -8.21 -3.29
N ILE A 33 -2.43 -7.28 -2.78
CA ILE A 33 -2.04 -5.87 -2.62
C ILE A 33 -0.87 -5.75 -1.64
N VAL A 34 -0.91 -6.49 -0.51
CA VAL A 34 0.20 -6.54 0.45
C VAL A 34 1.46 -7.10 -0.19
N GLY A 35 1.37 -8.18 -0.96
CA GLY A 35 2.51 -8.74 -1.70
C GLY A 35 3.13 -7.71 -2.63
N ARG A 36 2.30 -7.04 -3.44
CA ARG A 36 2.73 -5.98 -4.36
C ARG A 36 3.41 -4.82 -3.63
N PHE A 37 2.88 -4.39 -2.49
CA PHE A 37 3.50 -3.37 -1.65
C PHE A 37 4.88 -3.80 -1.13
N LEU A 38 5.01 -5.03 -0.62
CA LEU A 38 6.25 -5.55 -0.08
C LEU A 38 7.33 -5.70 -1.16
N ASP A 39 6.95 -6.27 -2.31
CA ASP A 39 7.87 -6.56 -3.41
C ASP A 39 8.30 -5.31 -4.19
N TYR A 40 7.53 -4.21 -4.13
CA TYR A 40 7.86 -2.97 -4.81
C TYR A 40 9.21 -2.41 -4.36
N LYS A 41 10.11 -2.15 -5.31
CA LYS A 41 11.41 -1.51 -5.09
C LYS A 41 11.59 -0.46 -6.17
N MET A 42 12.07 0.73 -5.78
CA MET A 42 12.38 1.74 -6.78
C MET A 42 13.65 1.38 -7.53
N VAL A 43 13.69 1.78 -8.79
CA VAL A 43 14.81 1.59 -9.71
C VAL A 43 15.33 2.94 -10.19
N ASP A 44 16.63 3.00 -10.50
CA ASP A 44 17.28 4.24 -10.96
C ASP A 44 16.85 4.66 -12.37
N SER A 45 16.22 3.75 -13.15
CA SER A 45 15.80 4.02 -14.53
C SER A 45 14.52 4.85 -14.67
N LYS A 46 13.86 5.17 -13.56
CA LYS A 46 12.61 5.96 -13.51
C LYS A 46 12.81 7.11 -12.53
N THR A 47 12.04 8.19 -12.70
CA THR A 47 12.00 9.26 -11.70
C THR A 47 11.44 8.74 -10.38
N VAL A 48 12.02 9.20 -9.27
CA VAL A 48 11.54 8.91 -7.92
C VAL A 48 10.13 9.45 -7.74
N ILE A 49 9.81 10.62 -8.29
CA ILE A 49 8.45 11.19 -8.17
C ILE A 49 7.39 10.29 -8.83
N SER A 50 7.64 9.78 -10.03
CA SER A 50 6.73 8.83 -10.69
C SER A 50 6.57 7.55 -9.85
N GLN A 51 7.68 7.04 -9.30
CA GLN A 51 7.67 5.84 -8.48
C GLN A 51 7.00 6.03 -7.10
N VAL A 52 7.02 7.24 -6.54
CA VAL A 52 6.27 7.60 -5.33
C VAL A 52 4.77 7.61 -5.61
N GLN A 53 4.35 8.13 -6.77
CA GLN A 53 2.94 8.09 -7.18
C GLN A 53 2.44 6.64 -7.35
N GLU A 54 3.25 5.76 -7.95
CA GLU A 54 2.96 4.32 -8.03
C GLU A 54 2.76 3.71 -6.63
N LEU A 55 3.61 4.05 -5.66
CA LEU A 55 3.45 3.60 -4.26
C LEU A 55 2.19 4.19 -3.58
N GLN A 56 1.86 5.46 -3.83
CA GLN A 56 0.65 6.08 -3.28
C GLN A 56 -0.62 5.38 -3.75
N ILE A 57 -0.65 4.90 -5.00
CA ILE A 57 -1.77 4.09 -5.51
C ILE A 57 -1.90 2.79 -4.71
N ILE A 58 -0.78 2.09 -4.45
CA ILE A 58 -0.79 0.85 -3.65
C ILE A 58 -1.27 1.14 -2.22
N LEU A 59 -0.81 2.22 -1.60
CA LEU A 59 -1.24 2.65 -0.27
C LEU A 59 -2.74 2.97 -0.23
N HIS A 60 -3.28 3.59 -1.29
CA HIS A 60 -4.70 3.89 -1.39
C HIS A 60 -5.55 2.61 -1.50
N GLU A 61 -5.10 1.62 -2.26
CA GLU A 61 -5.75 0.30 -2.32
C GLU A 61 -5.72 -0.43 -0.97
N LEU A 62 -4.59 -0.37 -0.24
CA LEU A 62 -4.51 -0.91 1.12
C LEU A 62 -5.53 -0.24 2.05
N HIS A 63 -5.66 1.08 1.97
CA HIS A 63 -6.66 1.83 2.73
C HIS A 63 -8.09 1.43 2.35
N ALA A 64 -8.40 1.27 1.06
CA ALA A 64 -9.71 0.80 0.58
C ALA A 64 -10.08 -0.58 1.16
N GLU A 65 -9.08 -1.45 1.34
CA GLU A 65 -9.21 -2.76 1.98
C GLU A 65 -9.21 -2.74 3.52
N LYS A 66 -9.25 -1.54 4.12
CA LYS A 66 -9.18 -1.29 5.58
C LYS A 66 -7.86 -1.77 6.20
N MET A 67 -6.77 -1.77 5.42
CA MET A 67 -5.40 -2.05 5.85
C MET A 67 -4.60 -0.75 5.91
N GLU A 68 -5.12 0.22 6.65
CA GLU A 68 -4.49 1.53 6.79
C GLU A 68 -3.14 1.42 7.52
N LEU A 69 -2.13 2.08 6.97
CA LEU A 69 -0.79 2.16 7.53
C LEU A 69 -0.57 3.53 8.14
N SER A 70 0.08 3.59 9.30
CA SER A 70 0.41 4.87 9.94
C SER A 70 1.29 5.73 9.02
N GLU A 71 1.14 7.05 9.09
CA GLU A 71 1.95 7.97 8.29
C GLU A 71 3.46 7.74 8.51
N SER A 72 3.88 7.44 9.75
CA SER A 72 5.27 7.11 10.07
C SER A 72 5.77 5.86 9.35
N PHE A 73 4.91 4.85 9.20
CA PHE A 73 5.24 3.63 8.46
C PHE A 73 5.33 3.91 6.96
N GLN A 74 4.41 4.72 6.41
CA GLN A 74 4.45 5.10 4.99
C GLN A 74 5.73 5.87 4.64
N VAL A 75 6.10 6.85 5.47
CA VAL A 75 7.36 7.60 5.34
C VAL A 75 8.56 6.65 5.38
N ALA A 76 8.63 5.77 6.38
CA ALA A 76 9.72 4.80 6.50
C ALA A 76 9.78 3.86 5.28
N ALA A 77 8.63 3.37 4.81
CA ALA A 77 8.56 2.47 3.66
C ALA A 77 9.06 3.13 2.37
N ILE A 78 8.68 4.38 2.09
CA ILE A 78 9.16 5.12 0.92
C ILE A 78 10.68 5.32 1.01
N VAL A 79 11.19 5.77 2.16
CA VAL A 79 12.64 5.95 2.39
C VAL A 79 13.41 4.65 2.23
N GLU A 80 12.86 3.53 2.70
CA GLU A 80 13.50 2.24 2.55
C GLU A 80 13.51 1.74 1.11
N LYS A 81 12.47 2.06 0.33
CA LYS A 81 12.31 1.65 -1.07
C LYS A 81 13.04 2.55 -2.07
N LEU A 82 13.64 3.67 -1.65
CA LEU A 82 14.44 4.55 -2.51
C LEU A 82 15.51 3.78 -3.29
N PRO A 83 15.79 4.19 -4.53
CA PRO A 83 16.70 3.44 -5.39
C PRO A 83 18.15 3.59 -4.93
N PRO A 84 19.06 2.68 -5.33
CA PRO A 84 20.44 2.65 -4.84
C PRO A 84 21.21 3.97 -5.00
N SER A 85 20.99 4.72 -6.08
CA SER A 85 21.67 6.02 -6.28
C SER A 85 21.32 7.08 -5.23
N TRP A 86 20.25 6.87 -4.44
CA TRP A 86 19.79 7.78 -3.38
C TRP A 86 20.30 7.42 -1.99
N LYS A 87 21.30 6.54 -1.88
CA LYS A 87 21.84 6.04 -0.60
C LYS A 87 22.24 7.18 0.36
N ASP A 88 22.91 8.21 -0.13
CA ASP A 88 23.38 9.31 0.73
C ASP A 88 22.21 10.16 1.25
N PHE A 89 21.23 10.44 0.40
CA PHE A 89 20.00 11.11 0.80
C PHE A 89 19.20 10.27 1.80
N LYS A 90 19.11 8.95 1.59
CA LYS A 90 18.50 8.02 2.53
C LYS A 90 19.19 8.07 3.91
N ASN A 91 20.53 8.13 3.95
CA ASN A 91 21.28 8.29 5.19
C ASN A 91 21.00 9.64 5.86
N TYR A 92 20.96 10.73 5.09
CA TYR A 92 20.57 12.05 5.59
C TYR A 92 19.20 12.03 6.26
N LEU A 93 18.20 11.40 5.64
CA LEU A 93 16.86 11.30 6.21
C LEU A 93 16.83 10.49 7.51
N LYS A 94 17.62 9.42 7.63
CA LYS A 94 17.71 8.59 8.85
C LYS A 94 18.30 9.34 10.04
N HIS A 95 19.25 10.23 9.81
CA HIS A 95 19.89 11.01 10.88
C HIS A 95 19.11 12.26 11.26
N LYS A 96 18.08 12.62 10.49
CA LYS A 96 17.27 13.81 10.75
C LYS A 96 16.31 13.58 11.92
N ARG A 97 16.51 14.32 13.02
CA ARG A 97 15.69 14.23 14.24
C ARG A 97 14.30 14.86 14.14
N LYS A 98 14.03 15.66 13.11
CA LYS A 98 12.73 16.33 12.94
C LYS A 98 11.69 15.32 12.45
N LYS A 99 10.56 15.22 13.15
CA LYS A 99 9.39 14.47 12.66
C LYS A 99 9.02 14.97 11.27
N MET A 100 9.03 14.06 10.30
CA MET A 100 8.73 14.32 8.90
C MET A 100 7.42 13.62 8.54
N GLY A 101 6.48 14.38 7.99
CA GLY A 101 5.25 13.84 7.41
C GLY A 101 5.45 13.45 5.95
N LEU A 102 4.44 12.82 5.36
CA LEU A 102 4.51 12.33 3.98
C LEU A 102 4.70 13.47 2.97
N GLU A 103 4.00 14.59 3.16
CA GLU A 103 4.11 15.75 2.27
C GLU A 103 5.51 16.40 2.29
N ASP A 104 6.11 16.58 3.48
CA ASP A 104 7.48 17.12 3.61
C ASP A 104 8.50 16.17 2.97
N LEU A 105 8.28 14.84 3.05
CA LEU A 105 9.12 13.88 2.34
C LEU A 105 9.01 14.07 0.82
N ILE A 106 7.80 14.14 0.27
CA ILE A 106 7.58 14.27 -1.19
C ILE A 106 8.22 15.56 -1.72
N VAL A 107 8.06 16.68 -1.02
CA VAL A 107 8.68 17.95 -1.41
C VAL A 107 10.21 17.83 -1.47
N ARG A 108 10.82 17.17 -0.47
CA ARG A 108 12.28 16.96 -0.45
C ARG A 108 12.75 16.02 -1.54
N LEU A 109 12.02 14.96 -1.82
CA LEU A 109 12.32 14.05 -2.92
C LEU A 109 12.31 14.81 -4.25
N LYS A 110 11.34 15.71 -4.45
CA LYS A 110 11.28 16.52 -5.67
C LYS A 110 12.50 17.44 -5.81
N ILE A 111 12.86 18.15 -4.75
CA ILE A 111 14.03 19.06 -4.75
C ILE A 111 15.33 18.29 -5.01
N GLU A 112 15.53 17.16 -4.32
CA GLU A 112 16.73 16.33 -4.47
C GLU A 112 16.82 15.72 -5.87
N GLU A 113 15.68 15.32 -6.46
CA GLU A 113 15.63 14.83 -7.84
C GLU A 113 16.03 15.93 -8.82
N ASP A 114 15.47 17.13 -8.66
CA ASP A 114 15.82 18.28 -9.49
C ASP A 114 17.33 18.59 -9.40
N ILE A 115 17.93 18.53 -8.20
CA ILE A 115 19.38 18.75 -8.00
C ILE A 115 20.23 17.71 -8.74
N ARG A 116 19.81 16.44 -8.77
CA ARG A 116 20.56 15.33 -9.39
C ARG A 116 20.47 15.32 -10.91
N VAL A 117 19.49 16.02 -11.48
CA VAL A 117 19.32 16.16 -12.93
C VAL A 117 20.26 17.24 -13.50
N PHE A 118 20.85 18.09 -12.64
CA PHE A 118 21.91 19.04 -12.99
C PHE A 118 23.31 18.45 -12.76
#